data_AF-A0A7W1QFK6-F1
#
_entry.id   AF-A0A7W1QFK6-F1
#
_cell.length_a   1.000
_cell.length_b   1.000
_cell.length_c   1.000
_cell.angle_alpha   90.00
_cell.angle_beta   90.00
_cell.angle_gamma   90.00
#
_symmetry.space_group_name_H-M   'P 1'
#
loop_
_entity.id
_entity.type
_entity.pdbx_description
1 polymer ?
#
loop_
_entity_poly.entity_id
_entity_poly.type
_entity_poly.pdbx_seq_one_letter_code
_entity_poly.pdbx_strand_id
1 'polypeptide(L)' 'MSDYDPRTDTGIPTEPVGSLPRPQKLQDAYAKYDAGEISKDDLEALQDEACKDSIERSEATGQP' A
#
# COMPACT_ATOMS: atom_id res chain seq x y z
N MET A 1 -9.48 1.84 -29.28
CA MET A 1 -9.29 0.59 -28.53
C MET A 1 -10.24 0.69 -27.35
N SER A 2 -11.24 -0.18 -27.28
CA SER A 2 -12.28 -0.10 -26.23
C SER A 2 -11.60 -0.24 -24.86
N ASP A 3 -11.90 0.66 -23.93
CA ASP A 3 -11.53 0.52 -22.52
C ASP A 3 -12.17 -0.78 -22.03
N TYR A 4 -11.37 -1.82 -21.85
CA TYR A 4 -11.81 -3.03 -21.16
C TYR A 4 -11.81 -2.71 -19.67
N ASP A 5 -12.99 -2.49 -19.12
CA ASP A 5 -13.19 -2.43 -17.68
C ASP A 5 -13.79 -3.76 -17.20
N PRO A 6 -12.97 -4.69 -16.67
CA PRO A 6 -13.44 -6.00 -16.21
C PRO A 6 -14.51 -5.90 -15.11
N ARG A 7 -14.59 -4.76 -14.41
CA ARG A 7 -15.57 -4.50 -13.33
C ARG A 7 -16.96 -4.28 -13.90
N THR A 8 -17.09 -3.56 -15.02
CA THR A 8 -18.38 -3.38 -15.71
C THR A 8 -18.81 -4.60 -16.50
N ASP A 9 -17.85 -5.39 -17.01
CA ASP A 9 -18.14 -6.56 -17.86
C ASP A 9 -18.62 -7.78 -17.06
N THR A 10 -18.15 -7.97 -15.82
CA THR A 10 -18.48 -9.16 -15.01
C THR A 10 -19.45 -8.89 -13.86
N GLY A 11 -19.50 -7.67 -13.33
CA GLY A 11 -20.31 -7.32 -12.15
C GLY A 11 -19.86 -7.98 -10.85
N ILE A 12 -18.69 -8.62 -10.82
CA ILE A 12 -18.15 -9.32 -9.65
C ILE A 12 -17.18 -8.39 -8.91
N PRO A 13 -17.42 -8.06 -7.63
CA PRO A 13 -16.48 -7.27 -6.83
C PRO A 13 -15.13 -7.98 -6.71
N THR A 14 -14.04 -7.21 -6.83
CA THR A 14 -12.68 -7.71 -6.66
C THR A 14 -11.93 -6.89 -5.60
N GLU A 15 -11.19 -7.57 -4.74
CA GLU A 15 -10.31 -6.95 -3.74
C GLU A 15 -8.93 -7.64 -3.76
N PRO A 16 -7.85 -6.95 -3.34
CA PRO A 16 -6.54 -7.56 -3.21
C PRO A 16 -6.46 -8.37 -1.91
N VAL A 17 -5.81 -9.53 -1.94
CA VAL A 17 -5.64 -10.33 -0.73
C VAL A 17 -4.45 -9.80 0.09
N GLY A 18 -4.74 -9.18 1.23
CA GLY A 18 -3.78 -9.00 2.32
C GLY A 18 -2.54 -8.15 1.99
N SER A 19 -1.36 -8.76 2.04
CA SER A 19 -0.08 -8.06 2.05
C SER A 19 0.27 -7.40 0.71
N LEU A 20 0.76 -6.17 0.77
CA LEU A 20 1.35 -5.45 -0.35
C LEU A 20 2.88 -5.42 -0.26
N PRO A 21 3.60 -5.21 -1.38
CA PRO A 21 5.04 -4.99 -1.36
C PRO A 21 5.39 -3.81 -0.46
N ARG A 22 6.23 -4.04 0.56
CA ARG A 22 6.69 -2.96 1.45
C ARG A 22 7.64 -2.03 0.67
N PRO A 23 7.39 -0.71 0.63
CA PRO A 23 8.31 0.22 0.00
C PRO A 23 9.70 0.17 0.66
N GLN A 24 10.76 0.45 -0.11
CA GLN A 24 12.14 0.44 0.40
C GLN A 24 12.28 1.31 1.66
N LYS A 25 11.65 2.49 1.66
CA LYS A 25 11.64 3.41 2.80
C LYS A 25 11.13 2.75 4.10
N LEU A 26 10.08 1.94 4.01
CA LEU A 26 9.52 1.23 5.17
C LEU A 26 10.40 0.04 5.58
N GLN A 27 11.02 -0.66 4.63
CA GLN A 27 11.98 -1.72 4.94
C GLN A 27 13.19 -1.18 5.71
N ASP A 28 13.74 -0.04 5.26
CA ASP A 28 14.85 0.63 5.93
C ASP A 28 14.45 1.13 7.33
N ALA A 29 13.21 1.58 7.50
CA ALA A 29 12.66 2.00 8.79
C ALA A 29 12.61 0.85 9.79
N TYR A 30 12.16 -0.34 9.37
CA TYR A 30 12.19 -1.52 10.23
C TYR A 30 13.62 -1.86 10.67
N ALA A 31 14.58 -1.85 9.74
CA ALA A 31 15.98 -2.12 10.08
C ALA A 31 16.54 -1.12 11.11
N LYS A 32 16.21 0.18 10.96
CA LYS A 32 16.61 1.23 11.90
C LYS A 32 15.94 1.09 13.26
N TYR A 33 14.66 0.74 13.29
CA TYR A 33 13.93 0.52 14.53
C TYR A 33 14.49 -0.69 15.30
N ASP A 34 14.74 -1.79 14.61
CA ASP A 34 15.35 -3.00 15.18
C ASP A 34 16.77 -2.73 15.73
N ALA A 35 17.49 -1.78 15.12
CA ALA A 35 18.79 -1.30 15.59
C ALA A 35 18.70 -0.25 16.74
N GLY A 36 17.49 0.20 17.10
CA GLY A 36 17.27 1.22 18.12
C GLY A 36 17.63 2.65 17.67
N GLU A 37 17.73 2.89 16.36
CA GLU A 37 18.12 4.18 15.78
C GLU A 37 16.95 5.16 15.63
N ILE A 38 15.71 4.66 15.57
CA ILE A 38 14.49 5.46 15.52
C ILE A 38 13.51 5.01 16.59
N SER A 39 12.62 5.91 17.00
CA SER A 39 11.57 5.58 17.96
C SER A 39 10.45 4.76 17.31
N LYS A 40 9.56 4.21 18.15
CA LYS A 40 8.34 3.53 17.67
C LYS A 40 7.44 4.51 16.91
N ASP A 41 7.32 5.74 17.41
CA ASP A 41 6.50 6.79 16.79
C ASP A 41 7.03 7.17 15.40
N ASP A 42 8.36 7.22 15.23
CA ASP A 42 8.99 7.45 13.92
C ASP A 42 8.70 6.31 12.93
N LEU A 43 8.75 5.05 13.39
CA LEU A 43 8.40 3.90 12.57
C LEU A 43 6.92 3.91 12.18
N GLU A 44 6.02 4.24 13.11
CA GLU A 44 4.58 4.30 12.87
C GLU A 44 4.23 5.41 11.87
N ALA A 45 4.87 6.58 11.95
CA ALA A 45 4.69 7.62 10.94
C ALA A 45 5.07 7.15 9.52
N LEU A 46 6.15 6.36 9.39
CA LEU A 46 6.56 5.79 8.11
C LEU A 46 5.65 4.66 7.62
N GLN A 47 4.99 3.94 8.54
CA GLN A 47 3.95 2.97 8.20
C GLN A 47 2.69 3.68 7.69
N ASP A 48 2.27 4.76 8.33
CA ASP A 48 1.12 5.57 7.92
C ASP A 48 1.33 6.18 6.53
N GLU A 49 2.54 6.68 6.24
CA GLU A 49 2.91 7.16 4.91
C GLU A 49 2.80 6.05 3.85
N ALA A 50 3.31 4.84 4.15
CA ALA A 50 3.24 3.71 3.23
C ALA A 50 1.79 3.21 3.02
N CYS A 51 0.97 3.27 4.06
CA CYS A 51 -0.46 2.96 4.00
C CYS A 51 -1.18 3.95 3.07
N LYS A 52 -0.93 5.25 3.28
CA LYS A 52 -1.49 6.32 2.45
C LYS A 52 -1.11 6.18 0.97
N ASP A 53 0.17 5.93 0.65
CA ASP A 53 0.63 5.67 -0.73
C ASP A 53 -0.10 4.48 -1.35
N SER A 54 -0.28 3.41 -0.58
CA SER A 54 -1.00 2.21 -1.05
C SER A 54 -2.44 2.52 -1.40
N ILE A 55 -3.15 3.27 -0.54
CA ILE A 55 -4.54 3.69 -0.77
C ILE A 55 -4.64 4.56 -2.03
N GLU A 56 -3.82 5.62 -2.13
CA GLU A 56 -3.86 6.54 -3.27
C GLU A 56 -3.60 5.82 -4.60
N ARG A 57 -2.68 4.85 -4.60
CA ARG A 57 -2.37 4.04 -5.80
C ARG A 57 -3.48 3.04 -6.12
N SER A 58 -4.07 2.41 -5.10
CA SER A 58 -5.23 1.52 -5.28
C SER A 58 -6.41 2.27 -5.89
N GLU A 59 -6.76 3.44 -5.35
CA GLU A 59 -7.81 4.31 -5.87
C GLU A 59 -7.55 4.72 -7.32
N ALA A 60 -6.29 5.05 -7.66
CA ALA A 60 -5.89 5.39 -9.02
C ALA A 60 -6.06 4.23 -10.02
N THR A 61 -6.10 2.98 -9.55
CA THR A 61 -6.38 1.80 -10.39
C THR A 61 -7.88 1.45 -10.49
N GLY A 62 -8.74 2.21 -9.80
CA GLY A 62 -10.18 1.92 -9.74
C GLY A 62 -10.52 0.74 -8.84
N GLN A 63 -9.64 0.40 -7.91
CA GLN A 63 -9.95 -0.54 -6.83
C GLN A 63 -11.02 0.09 -5.91
N PRO A 64 -12.06 -0.65 -5.50
CA PRO A 64 -13.15 -0.12 -4.67
C PRO A 64 -12.68 0.27 -3.26
#